data_AF-A0A2E0UUV6-F1
#
_entry.id   AF-A0A2E0UUV6-F1
#
_cell.length_a   1.000
_cell.length_b   1.000
_cell.length_c   1.000
_cell.angle_alpha   90.00
_cell.angle_beta   90.00
_cell.angle_gamma   90.00
#
_symmetry.space_group_name_H-M   'P 1'
#
loop_
_entity.id
_entity.type
_entity.pdbx_description
1 polymer ?
#
loop_
_entity_poly.entity_id
_entity_poly.type
_entity_poly.pdbx_seq_one_letter_code
_entity_poly.pdbx_strand_id
1 'polypeptide(L)' 'MLIRLLDESLEINIRYDPDDSTYDDNICLCFTEPCPAEEKIFQAGETHLYLTAKEARAFAKALLDAAEQSDLASKDSA' A
#
# COMPACT_ATOMS: atom_id res chain seq x y z
N MET A 1 5.37 -9.08 1.76
CA MET A 1 6.38 -8.13 1.23
C MET A 1 6.21 -6.84 2.01
N LEU A 2 7.29 -6.30 2.60
CA LEU A 2 7.23 -5.08 3.41
C LEU A 2 7.67 -3.86 2.59
N ILE A 3 6.88 -2.80 2.60
CA ILE A 3 7.19 -1.49 2.02
C ILE A 3 7.23 -0.47 3.15
N ARG A 4 8.23 0.42 3.13
CA ARG A 4 8.35 1.55 4.06
C ARG A 4 8.16 2.86 3.30
N LEU A 5 7.27 3.71 3.81
CA LEU A 5 6.92 5.01 3.27
C LEU A 5 7.06 6.07 4.35
N LEU A 6 7.01 7.35 3.96
CA LEU A 6 7.00 8.50 4.87
C LEU A 6 8.14 8.44 5.90
N ASP A 7 9.38 8.30 5.43
CA ASP A 7 10.57 8.19 6.29
C ASP A 7 10.46 7.06 7.35
N GLU A 8 9.95 5.90 6.91
CA GLU A 8 9.73 4.70 7.72
C GLU A 8 8.63 4.83 8.80
N SER A 9 7.90 5.94 8.85
CA SER A 9 6.77 6.14 9.77
C SER A 9 5.49 5.40 9.34
N LEU A 10 5.45 4.87 8.10
CA LEU A 10 4.39 4.02 7.60
C LEU A 10 4.98 2.74 6.98
N GLU A 11 4.56 1.61 7.52
CA GLU A 11 4.91 0.29 7.03
C GLU A 11 3.67 -0.38 6.40
N ILE A 12 3.83 -0.96 5.21
CA ILE A 12 2.78 -1.70 4.51
C ILE A 12 3.28 -3.11 4.23
N ASN A 13 2.65 -4.11 4.82
CA ASN A 13 2.92 -5.52 4.54
C ASN A 13 1.86 -6.11 3.61
N ILE A 14 2.28 -6.48 2.40
CA ILE A 14 1.42 -7.07 1.37
C ILE A 14 1.58 -8.58 1.38
N ARG A 15 0.50 -9.33 1.58
CA ARG A 15 0.49 -10.79 1.61
C ARG A 15 -0.73 -11.37 0.90
N TYR A 16 -0.55 -12.52 0.27
CA TYR A 16 -1.66 -13.40 -0.10
C TYR A 16 -2.05 -14.19 1.14
N ASP A 17 -3.33 -14.20 1.48
CA ASP A 17 -3.88 -14.92 2.63
C ASP A 17 -4.51 -16.24 2.17
N PRO A 18 -3.82 -17.39 2.34
CA PRO A 18 -4.32 -18.68 1.87
C PRO A 18 -5.51 -19.19 2.66
N ASP A 19 -5.66 -18.74 3.91
CA ASP A 19 -6.73 -19.18 4.81
C ASP A 19 -8.06 -18.51 4.47
N ASP A 20 -8.03 -17.45 3.65
CA ASP A 20 -9.18 -16.73 3.11
C ASP A 20 -9.62 -17.24 1.73
N SER A 21 -9.27 -18.48 1.37
CA SER A 21 -9.60 -19.09 0.07
C SER A 21 -11.11 -19.24 -0.22
N THR A 22 -11.96 -18.95 0.77
CA THR A 22 -13.42 -18.94 0.62
C THR A 22 -13.93 -17.60 0.06
N TYR A 23 -13.08 -16.57 0.05
CA TYR A 23 -13.39 -15.23 -0.41
C TYR A 23 -12.45 -14.81 -1.54
N ASP A 24 -12.98 -14.01 -2.47
CA ASP A 24 -12.24 -13.60 -3.67
C ASP A 24 -11.20 -12.50 -3.39
N ASP A 25 -11.22 -11.89 -2.19
CA ASP A 25 -10.40 -10.77 -1.72
C ASP A 25 -9.24 -11.20 -0.80
N ASN A 26 -8.53 -12.24 -1.20
CA ASN A 26 -7.41 -12.84 -0.46
C ASN A 26 -6.05 -12.10 -0.56
N ILE A 27 -6.02 -10.85 -1.01
CA ILE A 27 -4.80 -10.02 -1.00
C ILE A 27 -4.91 -9.01 0.12
N CYS A 28 -4.14 -9.21 1.19
CA CYS A 28 -4.15 -8.36 2.37
C CYS A 28 -3.00 -7.33 2.33
N LEU A 29 -3.36 -6.06 2.50
CA LEU A 29 -2.46 -4.96 2.80
C LEU A 29 -2.63 -4.62 4.28
N CYS A 30 -1.58 -4.87 5.06
CA CYS A 30 -1.53 -4.57 6.48
C CYS A 30 -0.71 -3.30 6.70
N PHE A 31 -1.33 -2.27 7.25
CA PHE A 31 -0.71 -0.99 7.54
C PHE A 31 -0.37 -0.89 9.02
N THR A 32 0.88 -0.55 9.32
CA THR A 32 1.38 -0.28 10.66
C THR A 32 2.11 1.06 10.67
N GLU A 33 1.90 1.83 11.74
CA GLU A 33 2.45 3.18 11.89
C GLU A 33 3.37 3.20 13.11
N PRO A 34 4.68 2.87 12.95
CA PRO A 34 5.65 2.87 14.04
C PRO A 34 6.09 4.30 14.42
N CYS A 35 5.13 5.19 14.61
CA CYS A 35 5.30 6.59 14.96
C CYS A 35 4.45 6.98 16.19
N PRO A 36 4.69 8.16 16.79
CA PRO A 36 3.84 8.71 17.84
C PRO A 36 2.37 8.79 17.43
N ALA A 37 1.46 8.65 18.40
CA ALA A 37 0.01 8.59 18.13
C ALA A 37 -0.54 9.85 17.43
N GLU A 38 0.09 11.01 17.67
CA GLU A 38 -0.25 12.30 17.06
C GLU A 38 0.12 12.39 15.58
N GLU A 39 1.03 11.54 15.10
CA GLU A 39 1.47 11.49 13.70
C GLU A 39 0.73 10.42 12.89
N LYS A 40 -0.01 9.53 13.56
CA LYS A 40 -0.74 8.43 12.91
C LYS A 40 -1.86 8.96 12.00
N ILE A 41 -1.81 8.53 10.75
CA ILE A 41 -2.82 8.78 9.71
C ILE A 41 -4.06 7.92 9.98
N PHE A 42 -3.89 6.62 10.30
CA PHE A 42 -5.02 5.71 10.50
C PHE A 42 -5.53 5.70 11.93
N GLN A 43 -4.76 6.24 12.88
CA GLN A 43 -5.09 6.29 14.32
C GLN A 43 -5.48 4.92 14.91
N ALA A 44 -4.95 3.84 14.32
CA ALA A 44 -5.18 2.47 14.72
C ALA A 44 -3.86 1.80 15.14
N GLY A 45 -3.96 0.63 15.79
CA GLY A 45 -2.80 -0.23 16.01
C GLY A 45 -2.32 -0.84 14.70
N GLU A 46 -3.24 -1.49 13.99
CA GLU A 46 -3.06 -2.06 12.65
C GLU A 46 -4.33 -1.79 11.85
N THR A 47 -4.16 -1.51 10.56
CA THR A 47 -5.27 -1.41 9.61
C THR A 47 -5.09 -2.47 8.53
N HIS A 48 -6.15 -3.22 8.23
CA HIS A 48 -6.14 -4.23 7.18
C HIS A 48 -7.05 -3.81 6.02
N LEU A 49 -6.54 -3.94 4.80
CA LEU A 49 -7.32 -3.80 3.58
C LEU A 49 -7.19 -5.08 2.75
N TYR A 50 -8.33 -5.69 2.47
CA TYR A 50 -8.43 -6.89 1.63
C TYR A 50 -8.86 -6.48 0.23
N LEU A 51 -8.19 -7.04 -0.78
CA LEU A 51 -8.41 -6.74 -2.18
C LEU A 51 -8.58 -8.02 -2.97
N THR A 52 -9.47 -8.01 -3.95
CA THR A 52 -9.47 -9.03 -4.99
C THR A 52 -8.20 -8.95 -5.83
N ALA A 53 -7.83 -10.06 -6.47
CA ALA A 53 -6.72 -10.06 -7.42
C ALA A 53 -6.91 -9.07 -8.59
N LYS A 54 -8.16 -8.71 -8.92
CA LYS A 54 -8.47 -7.70 -9.94
C LYS A 54 -8.15 -6.29 -9.42
N GLU A 55 -8.61 -5.98 -8.21
CA GLU A 55 -8.38 -4.67 -7.58
C GLU A 55 -6.90 -4.46 -7.27
N ALA A 56 -6.19 -5.47 -6.76
CA ALA A 56 -4.76 -5.39 -6.50
C ALA A 56 -3.96 -5.04 -7.77
N ARG A 57 -4.28 -5.65 -8.92
CA ARG A 57 -3.64 -5.32 -10.20
C ARG A 57 -4.00 -3.91 -10.68
N ALA A 58 -5.26 -3.50 -10.54
CA ALA A 58 -5.70 -2.16 -10.91
C ALA A 58 -5.01 -1.09 -10.07
N PHE A 59 -4.92 -1.31 -8.75
CA PHE A 59 -4.21 -0.44 -7.81
C PHE A 59 -2.72 -0.31 -8.17
N ALA A 60 -2.04 -1.44 -8.39
CA ALA A 60 -0.63 -1.45 -8.78
C ALA A 60 -0.41 -0.69 -10.10
N LYS A 61 -1.28 -0.90 -11.09
CA LYS A 61 -1.18 -0.18 -12.37
C LYS A 61 -1.35 1.33 -12.20
N ALA A 62 -2.37 1.76 -11.45
CA ALA A 62 -2.62 3.18 -11.22
C ALA A 62 -1.42 3.86 -10.50
N LEU A 63 -0.82 3.17 -9.53
CA LEU A 63 0.36 3.67 -8.83
C LEU A 63 1.58 3.79 -9.77
N LEU A 64 1.80 2.80 -10.64
CA LEU A 64 2.87 2.82 -11.64
C LEU A 64 2.67 3.96 -12.66
N ASP A 65 1.45 4.09 -13.20
CA ASP A 65 1.13 5.15 -14.17
C ASP A 65 1.39 6.55 -13.58
N ALA A 66 1.07 6.77 -12.29
CA ALA A 66 1.31 8.03 -11.59
C ALA A 66 2.82 8.29 -11.36
N ALA A 67 3.59 7.26 -11.00
CA ALA A 67 5.03 7.37 -10.85
C ALA A 67 5.71 7.73 -12.18
N GLU A 68 5.32 7.08 -13.28
CA GLU A 68 5.83 7.39 -14.62
C GLU A 68 5.55 8.85 -15.03
N GLN A 69 4.35 9.36 -14.76
CA GLN A 69 4.00 10.76 -15.01
C GLN A 69 4.86 11.73 -14.18
N SER A 70 5.09 11.41 -12.91
CA SER A 70 5.94 12.21 -12.02
C SER A 70 7.39 12.26 -12.52
N ASP A 71 7.93 11.13 -12.98
CA ASP A 71 9.27 11.04 -13.55
C ASP A 71 9.42 11.88 -14.81
N LEU A 72 8.41 11.84 -15.69
CA LEU A 72 8.39 12.63 -16.93
C LEU A 72 8.33 14.14 -16.62
N ALA A 73 7.44 14.57 -15.74
CA ALA A 73 7.33 15.97 -15.33
C ALA A 73 8.62 16.50 -14.69
N SER A 74 9.33 15.64 -13.96
CA SER A 74 10.61 15.99 -13.32
C SER A 74 11.78 16.03 -14.32
N LYS A 75 11.70 15.25 -15.41
CA LYS A 75 12.70 15.25 -16.50
C LYS A 75 12.56 16.42 -17.48
N ASP A 76 11.36 17.01 -17.58
CA ASP A 76 11.13 18.26 -18.34
C ASP A 76 11.60 19.53 -17.59
N SER A 77 12.20 19.38 -16.40
CA SER A 77 12.77 20.48 -15.60
C SER A 77 14.28 20.66 -15.79
N ALA A 78 14.89 20.03 -16.81
CA ALA A 78 16.32 20.12 -17.12
C ALA A 78 16.60 20.83 -18.46
#